data_AF-A0A2M8FD59-F1
#
_entry.id   AF-A0A2M8FD59-F1
#
_cell.length_a   1.000
_cell.length_b   1.000
_cell.length_c   1.000
_cell.angle_alpha   90.00
_cell.angle_beta   90.00
_cell.angle_gamma   90.00
#
_symmetry.space_group_name_H-M   'P 1'
#
loop_
_entity.id
_entity.type
_entity.pdbx_description
1 polymer ?
#
loop_
_entity_poly.entity_id
_entity_poly.type
_entity_poly.pdbx_seq_one_letter_code
_entity_poly.pdbx_strand_id
1 'polypeptide(L)' 'MVKKIVKKGDLIGEVIKNFPESAIVMLSHGLNCVGCHANELETIEEGAAVHGLINEEIKQMINEINQIINKN' A
#
# COMPACT_ATOMS: atom_id res chain seq x y z
N MET A 1 11.76 -20.00 -3.01
CA MET A 1 11.53 -18.59 -2.63
C MET A 1 10.03 -18.41 -2.44
N VAL A 2 9.58 -18.04 -1.24
CA VAL A 2 8.15 -17.72 -1.02
C VAL A 2 7.92 -16.32 -1.55
N LYS A 3 7.10 -16.16 -2.60
CA LYS A 3 6.70 -14.82 -3.08
C LYS A 3 5.95 -14.11 -1.95
N LYS A 4 6.41 -12.92 -1.58
CA LYS A 4 5.68 -12.06 -0.64
C LYS A 4 4.61 -11.31 -1.43
N ILE A 5 3.38 -11.34 -0.93
CA ILE A 5 2.21 -10.77 -1.61
C ILE A 5 1.49 -9.84 -0.64
N VAL A 6 1.43 -8.56 -1.00
CA VAL A 6 0.58 -7.55 -0.40
C VAL A 6 -0.80 -7.60 -1.04
N LYS A 7 -1.85 -7.47 -0.24
CA LYS A 7 -3.26 -7.48 -0.62
C LYS A 7 -3.94 -6.20 -0.14
N LYS A 8 -5.07 -5.87 -0.77
CA LYS A 8 -5.85 -4.66 -0.46
C LYS A 8 -6.39 -4.59 0.97
N GLY A 9 -6.60 -5.75 1.61
CA GLY A 9 -7.07 -5.86 3.00
C GLY A 9 -5.94 -5.89 4.03
N ASP A 10 -4.67 -5.79 3.61
CA ASP A 10 -3.56 -5.68 4.54
C ASP A 10 -3.53 -4.26 5.13
N LEU A 11 -3.11 -4.15 6.39
CA LEU A 11 -2.96 -2.86 7.06
C LEU A 11 -1.80 -2.08 6.47
N ILE A 12 -2.03 -0.80 6.18
CA ILE A 12 -1.01 0.10 5.61
C ILE A 12 0.23 0.14 6.52
N GLY A 13 0.03 0.29 7.83
CA GLY A 13 1.12 0.31 8.82
C GLY A 13 1.97 -0.97 8.81
N GLU A 14 1.34 -2.14 8.74
CA GLU A 14 2.06 -3.41 8.68
C GLU A 14 2.84 -3.58 7.37
N VAL A 15 2.25 -3.16 6.25
CA VAL A 15 2.88 -3.23 4.94
C VAL A 15 4.10 -2.33 4.88
N ILE A 16 4.02 -1.08 5.36
CA ILE A 16 5.19 -0.17 5.40
C ILE A 16 6.26 -0.70 6.34
N LYS A 17 5.87 -1.22 7.52
CA LYS A 17 6.82 -1.75 8.51
C LYS A 17 7.62 -2.95 7.96
N ASN A 18 6.95 -3.82 7.20
CA ASN A 18 7.58 -4.99 6.59
C ASN A 18 8.29 -4.67 5.26
N PHE A 19 7.80 -3.66 4.54
CA PHE A 19 8.25 -3.25 3.21
C PHE A 19 8.31 -1.72 3.13
N PRO A 20 9.34 -1.07 3.69
CA PRO A 20 9.44 0.40 3.70
C PRO A 20 9.39 1.03 2.29
N GLU A 21 9.84 0.31 1.27
CA GLU A 21 9.78 0.71 -0.13
C GLU A 21 8.35 0.86 -0.68
N SER A 22 7.36 0.19 -0.08
CA SER A 22 5.95 0.31 -0.45
C SER A 22 5.40 1.72 -0.21
N ALA A 23 5.95 2.45 0.77
CA ALA A 23 5.53 3.80 1.08
C ALA A 23 5.73 4.76 -0.12
N ILE A 24 6.80 4.58 -0.90
CA ILE A 24 7.09 5.41 -2.08
C ILE A 24 5.99 5.23 -3.15
N VAL A 25 5.51 4.00 -3.33
CA VAL A 25 4.41 3.70 -4.25
C VAL A 25 3.12 4.33 -3.74
N MET A 26 2.76 4.10 -2.47
CA MET A 26 1.54 4.65 -1.88
C MET A 26 1.50 6.19 -1.96
N LEU A 27 2.63 6.86 -1.70
CA LEU A 27 2.77 8.31 -1.86
C LEU A 27 2.55 8.76 -3.31
N SER A 28 3.12 8.03 -4.28
CA SER A 28 2.97 8.33 -5.71
C SER A 28 1.53 8.18 -6.21
N HIS A 29 0.75 7.30 -5.57
CA HIS A 29 -0.68 7.11 -5.83
C HIS A 29 -1.59 8.04 -5.01
N GLY A 30 -1.02 9.01 -4.28
CA GLY A 30 -1.78 10.07 -3.60
C GLY A 30 -2.09 9.82 -2.13
N LEU A 31 -1.63 8.71 -1.53
CA LEU A 31 -1.70 8.51 -0.09
C LEU A 31 -0.57 9.30 0.59
N ASN A 32 -0.68 10.63 0.65
CA ASN A 32 0.32 11.48 1.31
C ASN A 32 0.35 11.32 2.84
N CYS A 33 -0.67 10.69 3.41
CA CYS A 33 -0.82 10.45 4.86
C CYS A 33 -0.25 9.11 5.33
N VAL A 34 0.53 8.38 4.51
CA VAL A 34 1.10 7.04 4.82
C VAL A 34 1.93 7.03 6.12
N GLY A 35 2.42 8.18 6.60
CA GLY A 35 3.09 8.35 7.89
C GLY A 35 2.24 8.95 9.02
N CYS A 36 0.92 9.10 8.84
CA CYS A 36 0.00 9.60 9.86
C CYS A 36 -0.49 8.44 10.74
N HIS A 37 -0.60 8.65 12.05
CA HIS A 37 -1.06 7.63 13.02
C HIS A 37 -2.42 7.01 12.67
N ALA A 38 -3.28 7.72 11.93
CA ALA A 38 -4.57 7.20 11.48
C ALA A 38 -4.41 6.03 10.49
N ASN A 39 -3.43 6.10 9.59
CA ASN A 39 -3.22 5.13 8.53
C ASN A 39 -2.60 3.82 9.04
N GLU A 40 -2.06 3.76 10.27
CA GLU A 40 -1.50 2.52 10.82
C GLU A 40 -2.56 1.44 11.05
N LEU A 41 -3.82 1.85 11.25
CA LEU A 41 -4.95 0.97 11.56
C LEU A 41 -5.91 0.78 10.37
N GLU A 42 -5.66 1.44 9.24
CA GLU A 42 -6.48 1.34 8.04
C GLU A 42 -5.92 0.29 7.07
N THR A 43 -6.83 -0.43 6.39
CA THR A 43 -6.44 -1.25 5.25
C THR A 43 -6.05 -0.39 4.06
N ILE A 44 -5.27 -0.95 3.13
CA ILE A 44 -4.90 -0.28 1.88
C ILE A 44 -6.15 0.16 1.12
N GLU A 45 -7.18 -0.69 1.05
CA GLU A 45 -8.44 -0.39 0.37
C GLU A 45 -9.18 0.79 1.02
N GLU A 46 -9.32 0.79 2.34
CA GLU A 46 -10.02 1.85 3.07
C GLU A 46 -9.28 3.19 2.96
N GLY A 47 -7.98 3.20 3.24
CA GLY A 47 -7.17 4.42 3.15
C GLY A 47 -7.16 4.98 1.72
N ALA A 48 -7.05 4.13 0.70
CA ALA A 48 -7.12 4.56 -0.69
C ALA A 48 -8.51 5.11 -1.07
N ALA A 49 -9.58 4.47 -0.59
CA ALA A 49 -10.95 4.90 -0.88
C ALA A 49 -11.29 6.27 -0.25
N VAL A 50 -10.82 6.55 0.97
CA VAL A 50 -10.98 7.87 1.62
C VAL A 50 -10.33 8.99 0.80
N HIS A 51 -9.23 8.67 0.12
CA HIS A 51 -8.51 9.57 -0.77
C HIS A 51 -9.04 9.59 -2.22
N GLY A 52 -10.15 8.90 -2.50
CA GLY A 52 -10.85 8.96 -3.77
C GLY A 52 -10.31 8.03 -4.86
N LEU A 53 -9.42 7.10 -4.52
CA LEU A 53 -8.93 6.11 -5.48
C LEU A 53 -10.01 5.10 -5.82
N ILE A 54 -10.15 4.79 -7.10
CA ILE A 54 -11.07 3.74 -7.55
C ILE A 54 -10.42 2.36 -7.48
N ASN A 55 -11.24 1.31 -7.50
CA ASN A 55 -10.78 -0.09 -7.43
C ASN A 55 -9.64 -0.43 -8.41
N GLU A 56 -9.63 0.14 -9.61
CA GLU A 56 -8.57 -0.11 -10.60
C GLU A 56 -7.24 0.55 -10.21
N GLU A 57 -7.27 1.75 -9.63
CA GLU A 57 -6.07 2.43 -9.12
C GLU A 57 -5.50 1.69 -7.91
N ILE A 58 -6.37 1.22 -7.00
CA ILE A 58 -5.97 0.40 -5.85
C ILE A 58 -5.26 -0.88 -6.32
N LYS A 59 -5.80 -1.55 -7.35
CA LYS A 59 -5.16 -2.75 -7.93
C LYS A 59 -3.81 -2.43 -8.57
N GLN A 60 -3.70 -1.32 -9.29
CA GLN A 60 -2.44 -0.89 -9.91
C GLN A 60 -1.38 -0.62 -8.84
N MET A 61 -1.73 0.15 -7.80
CA MET A 61 -0.85 0.44 -6.66
C MET A 61 -0.36 -0.86 -5.99
N ILE A 62 -1.24 -1.81 -5.70
CA ILE A 62 -0.87 -3.09 -5.08
C ILE A 62 0.03 -3.92 -6.00
N ASN A 63 -0.24 -3.91 -7.30
CA ASN A 63 0.61 -4.60 -8.27
C ASN A 63 2.01 -3.99 -8.30
N GLU A 64 2.13 -2.67 -8.31
CA GLU A 64 3.42 -1.96 -8.24
C GLU A 64 4.17 -2.27 -6.94
N ILE A 65 3.49 -2.23 -5.78
CA ILE A 65 4.07 -2.62 -4.49
C ILE A 65 4.64 -4.04 -4.57
N ASN A 66 3.85 -5.00 -5.07
CA ASN A 66 4.26 -6.39 -5.22
C ASN A 66 5.44 -6.56 -6.20
N GLN A 67 5.51 -5.76 -7.26
CA GLN A 67 6.63 -5.78 -8.19
C GLN A 67 7.93 -5.30 -7.54
N ILE A 68 7.88 -4.25 -6.72
CA ILE A 68 9.08 -3.74 -6.04
C ILE A 68 9.54 -4.74 -4.97
N ILE A 69 8.63 -5.26 -4.15
CA ILE A 69 8.94 -6.22 -3.07
C ILE A 69 9.59 -7.52 -3.61
N ASN A 70 9.18 -7.97 -4.80
CA ASN A 70 9.69 -9.22 -5.39
C ASN A 70 10.86 -8.99 -6.38
N LYS A 71 11.28 -7.74 -6.63
CA LYS A 71 12.47 -7.41 -7.43
C LYS A 71 13.73 -7.26 -6.58
N ASN A 72 13.59 -7.03 -5.28
CA ASN A 72 14.66 -7.03 -4.27
C ASN A 72 14.82 -8.40 -3.62
#